data_AF-A0A2D6E256-F1
#
_entry.id   AF-A0A2D6E256-F1
#
_cell.length_a   1.000
_cell.length_b   1.000
_cell.length_c   1.000
_cell.angle_alpha   90.00
_cell.angle_beta   90.00
_cell.angle_gamma   90.00
#
_symmetry.space_group_name_H-M   'P 1'
#
loop_
_entity.id
_entity.type
_entity.pdbx_description
1 polymer ?
#
loop_
_entity_poly.entity_id
_entity_poly.type
_entity_poly.pdbx_seq_one_letter_code
_entity_poly.pdbx_strand_id
1 'polypeptide(L)'
;MKSNILTKKLVIGSCLRALQYASAHDAMIVVNMYNPPHELEEPTEWLAWHRLSFTLGIRGLRPIPSEVESIRVGDGVVGVTTEFFKSIKIRFQELYVFDLEKITGLTAEERVEEYIVYDWFNIKRGAKQKIKKIDHDSSFVHKLCFYPSKRIDGNHSELKDCYAKSYIKAEDLGKFEFSETAAKFAATKLIKENNLKGPLRRFGSSTHRLNLILEHDRRDLYKKQKEFIVNESLPPNIFLL
;
A
#
# COMPACT_ATOMS: atom_id res chain seq x y z
N MET A 1 8.80 -14.83 29.24
CA MET A 1 10.01 -13.98 29.33
C MET A 1 9.69 -12.63 28.71
N LYS A 2 9.85 -11.52 29.46
CA LYS A 2 9.81 -10.16 28.88
C LYS A 2 11.18 -9.88 28.28
N SER A 3 11.32 -9.95 26.96
CA SER A 3 12.54 -9.52 26.28
C SER A 3 12.60 -7.99 26.30
N ASN A 4 13.49 -7.43 27.12
CA ASN A 4 13.82 -6.00 27.08
C ASN A 4 14.95 -5.83 26.07
N ILE A 5 14.66 -5.16 24.97
CA ILE A 5 15.63 -4.84 23.93
C ILE A 5 16.13 -3.41 24.18
N LEU A 6 17.42 -3.16 23.96
CA LEU A 6 18.03 -1.84 24.07
C LEU A 6 18.66 -1.48 22.72
N THR A 7 18.38 -0.27 22.24
CA THR A 7 19.01 0.29 21.03
C THR A 7 19.38 1.75 21.25
N LYS A 8 20.37 2.24 20.51
CA LYS A 8 20.64 3.69 20.45
C LYS A 8 19.58 4.38 19.59
N LYS A 9 19.38 3.90 18.37
CA LYS A 9 18.41 4.45 17.42
C LYS A 9 17.31 3.44 17.13
N LEU A 10 16.06 3.91 17.25
CA LEU A 10 14.88 3.17 16.89
C LEU A 10 14.14 3.92 15.78
N VAL A 11 13.75 3.19 14.74
CA VAL A 11 12.95 3.69 13.63
C VAL A 11 11.60 2.99 13.69
N ILE A 12 10.52 3.75 13.51
CA ILE A 12 9.18 3.20 13.30
C ILE A 12 8.69 3.70 11.94
N GLY A 13 8.26 2.77 11.10
CA GLY A 13 7.64 3.11 9.83
C GLY A 13 7.61 1.96 8.84
N SER A 14 6.75 2.13 7.84
CA SER A 14 6.43 1.10 6.84
C SER A 14 7.00 1.37 5.45
N CYS A 15 7.38 2.62 5.15
CA CYS A 15 7.79 3.06 3.82
C CYS A 15 9.26 2.76 3.48
N LEU A 16 9.62 2.76 2.20
CA LEU A 16 10.99 2.53 1.74
C LEU A 16 12.01 3.48 2.40
N ARG A 17 11.64 4.74 2.61
CA ARG A 17 12.49 5.74 3.28
C ARG A 17 12.85 5.34 4.71
N ALA A 18 11.92 4.75 5.47
CA ALA A 18 12.18 4.26 6.83
C ALA A 18 13.22 3.13 6.82
N LEU A 19 13.09 2.18 5.89
CA LEU A 19 14.06 1.09 5.73
C LEU A 19 15.44 1.58 5.29
N GLN A 20 15.48 2.53 4.35
CA GLN A 20 16.73 3.16 3.90
C GLN A 20 17.41 3.89 5.06
N TYR A 21 16.65 4.67 5.84
CA TYR A 21 17.16 5.37 7.01
C TYR A 21 17.73 4.39 8.04
N ALA A 22 16.98 3.33 8.36
CA ALA A 22 17.42 2.30 9.29
C ALA A 22 18.72 1.62 8.83
N SER A 23 18.80 1.26 7.54
CA SER A 23 19.99 0.63 6.97
C SER A 23 21.21 1.56 6.97
N ALA A 24 21.03 2.84 6.66
CA ALA A 24 22.11 3.83 6.58
C ALA A 24 22.69 4.19 7.95
N HIS A 25 21.87 4.11 9.01
CA HIS A 25 22.26 4.50 10.37
C HIS A 25 22.47 3.31 11.31
N ASP A 26 22.47 2.07 10.79
CA ASP A 26 22.54 0.84 11.59
C ASP A 26 21.50 0.83 12.72
N ALA A 27 20.31 1.37 12.43
CA ALA A 27 19.25 1.55 13.41
C ALA A 27 18.30 0.35 13.41
N MET A 28 17.79 0.05 14.60
CA MET A 28 16.73 -0.93 14.76
C MET A 28 15.43 -0.38 14.18
N ILE A 29 14.65 -1.20 13.46
CA ILE A 29 13.39 -0.80 12.85
C ILE A 29 12.22 -1.67 13.32
N VAL A 30 11.11 -1.00 13.62
CA VAL A 30 9.78 -1.62 13.78
C VAL A 30 8.95 -1.23 12.57
N VAL A 31 8.69 -2.22 11.70
CA VAL A 31 7.77 -2.08 10.57
C VAL A 31 6.35 -2.25 11.12
N ASN A 32 5.63 -1.14 11.25
CA ASN A 32 4.32 -1.10 11.90
C ASN A 32 3.17 -1.51 10.99
N MET A 33 3.32 -1.38 9.67
CA MET A 33 2.40 -1.92 8.66
C MET A 33 3.14 -2.45 7.44
N TYR A 34 2.49 -3.35 6.71
CA TYR A 34 2.95 -3.78 5.39
C TYR A 34 2.46 -2.77 4.34
N ASN A 35 3.33 -1.82 3.96
CA ASN A 35 3.03 -0.79 2.98
C ASN A 35 4.21 -0.56 2.00
N PRO A 36 4.58 -1.58 1.20
CA PRO A 36 5.65 -1.43 0.21
C PRO A 36 5.22 -0.50 -0.95
N PRO A 37 6.16 0.11 -1.69
CA PRO A 37 5.87 0.83 -2.94
C PRO A 37 5.01 0.00 -3.91
N HIS A 38 4.24 0.62 -4.80
CA HIS A 38 3.30 -0.13 -5.62
C HIS A 38 4.03 -1.00 -6.67
N GLU A 39 3.90 -2.33 -6.56
CA GLU A 39 4.70 -3.31 -7.32
C GLU A 39 4.75 -3.09 -8.83
N LEU A 40 3.63 -2.73 -9.46
CA LEU A 40 3.54 -2.56 -10.91
C LEU A 40 3.91 -1.15 -11.40
N GLU A 41 3.88 -0.16 -10.51
CA GLU A 41 4.17 1.24 -10.86
C GLU A 41 5.64 1.57 -10.56
N GLU A 42 6.13 1.04 -9.44
CA GLU A 42 7.45 1.32 -8.87
C GLU A 42 8.20 0.00 -8.60
N PRO A 43 8.40 -0.87 -9.62
CA PRO A 43 8.94 -2.22 -9.42
C PRO A 43 10.34 -2.23 -8.80
N THR A 44 11.16 -1.24 -9.14
CA THR A 44 12.51 -1.08 -8.56
C THR A 44 12.44 -0.77 -7.07
N GLU A 45 11.55 0.13 -6.66
CA GLU A 45 11.38 0.54 -5.26
C GLU A 45 10.73 -0.56 -4.44
N TRP A 46 9.74 -1.27 -5.00
CA TRP A 46 9.14 -2.44 -4.39
C TRP A 46 10.18 -3.53 -4.12
N LEU A 47 11.04 -3.82 -5.11
CA LEU A 47 12.12 -4.80 -4.95
C LEU A 47 13.16 -4.32 -3.92
N ALA A 48 13.51 -3.04 -3.92
CA ALA A 48 14.42 -2.44 -2.94
C ALA A 48 13.86 -2.56 -1.51
N TRP A 49 12.56 -2.31 -1.34
CA TRP A 49 11.86 -2.45 -0.06
C TRP A 49 11.99 -3.87 0.49
N HIS A 50 11.68 -4.89 -0.33
CA HIS A 50 11.79 -6.30 0.09
C HIS A 50 13.23 -6.70 0.41
N ARG A 51 14.18 -6.30 -0.43
CA ARG A 51 15.61 -6.58 -0.21
C ARG A 51 16.13 -5.94 1.08
N LEU A 52 15.80 -4.68 1.33
CA LEU A 52 16.19 -3.99 2.56
C LEU A 52 15.51 -4.60 3.78
N SER A 53 14.22 -4.90 3.71
CA SER A 53 13.46 -5.52 4.80
C SER A 53 14.08 -6.85 5.21
N PHE A 54 14.41 -7.69 4.22
CA PHE A 54 15.09 -8.97 4.42
C PHE A 54 16.51 -8.78 4.99
N THR A 55 17.30 -7.87 4.42
CA THR A 55 18.67 -7.61 4.87
C THR A 55 18.72 -7.10 6.31
N LEU A 56 17.83 -6.19 6.69
CA LEU A 56 17.70 -5.70 8.07
C LEU A 56 17.27 -6.82 9.02
N GLY A 57 16.42 -7.74 8.57
CA GLY A 57 16.06 -8.95 9.31
C GLY A 57 17.26 -9.86 9.60
N ILE A 58 18.07 -10.17 8.58
CA ILE A 58 19.29 -10.98 8.74
C ILE A 58 20.31 -10.31 9.68
N ARG A 59 20.42 -8.98 9.61
CA ARG A 59 21.30 -8.19 10.49
C ARG A 59 20.80 -8.11 11.94
N GLY A 60 19.63 -8.67 12.25
CA GLY A 60 19.01 -8.56 13.57
C GLY A 60 18.49 -7.17 13.91
N LEU A 61 18.40 -6.27 12.92
CA LEU A 61 17.90 -4.90 13.09
C LEU A 61 16.37 -4.81 13.00
N ARG A 62 15.70 -5.89 12.62
CA ARG A 62 14.24 -6.03 12.67
C ARG A 62 13.85 -7.06 13.75
N PRO A 63 13.75 -6.66 15.02
CA PRO A 63 13.55 -7.59 16.14
C PRO A 63 12.16 -8.24 16.17
N ILE A 64 11.21 -7.71 15.40
CA ILE A 64 9.83 -8.16 15.35
C ILE A 64 9.56 -8.76 13.96
N PRO A 65 9.51 -10.10 13.85
CA PRO A 65 9.30 -10.77 12.57
C PRO A 65 7.83 -10.89 12.16
N SER A 66 6.90 -10.72 13.12
CA SER A 66 5.46 -10.85 12.93
C SER A 66 4.77 -9.51 12.68
N GLU A 67 3.48 -9.54 12.37
CA GLU A 67 2.67 -8.33 12.25
C GLU A 67 2.52 -7.62 13.60
N VAL A 68 2.55 -6.29 13.54
CA VAL A 68 2.38 -5.39 14.69
C VAL A 68 0.91 -4.99 14.78
N GLU A 69 0.30 -5.19 15.94
CA GLU A 69 -1.09 -4.79 16.23
C GLU A 69 -1.17 -3.39 16.80
N SER A 70 -0.25 -3.06 17.71
CA SER A 70 -0.19 -1.73 18.31
C SER A 70 1.22 -1.40 18.80
N ILE A 71 1.50 -0.11 18.80
CA ILE A 71 2.73 0.49 19.29
C ILE A 71 2.33 1.56 20.31
N ARG A 72 2.95 1.52 21.48
CA ARG A 72 2.82 2.55 22.51
C ARG A 72 4.17 3.16 22.80
N VAL A 73 4.28 4.47 22.64
CA VAL A 73 5.47 5.24 22.95
C VAL A 73 5.29 5.92 24.31
N GLY A 74 6.31 5.87 25.17
CA GLY A 74 6.33 6.60 26.43
C GLY A 74 7.60 6.32 27.24
N ASP A 75 8.06 7.30 28.02
CA ASP A 75 9.18 7.16 28.97
C ASP A 75 10.47 6.55 28.39
N GLY A 76 10.82 6.88 27.14
CA GLY A 76 12.00 6.32 26.45
C GLY A 76 11.87 4.82 26.10
N VAL A 77 10.64 4.31 26.07
CA VAL A 77 10.30 2.92 25.74
C VAL A 77 9.25 2.89 24.63
N VAL A 78 9.46 2.01 23.66
CA VAL A 78 8.42 1.58 22.73
C VAL A 78 7.94 0.20 23.16
N GLY A 79 6.67 0.12 23.52
CA GLY A 79 5.96 -1.15 23.73
C GLY A 79 5.29 -1.56 22.43
N VAL A 80 5.63 -2.72 21.89
CA VAL A 80 5.01 -3.29 20.69
C VAL A 80 4.20 -4.51 21.06
N THR A 81 2.95 -4.56 20.61
CA THR A 81 2.09 -5.74 20.71
C THR A 81 1.98 -6.35 19.32
N THR A 82 2.26 -7.65 19.22
CA THR A 82 2.14 -8.42 17.98
C THR A 82 0.82 -9.18 17.90
N GLU A 83 0.47 -9.72 16.74
CA GLU A 83 -0.73 -10.57 16.51
C GLU A 83 -0.88 -11.72 17.53
N PHE A 84 0.24 -12.31 18.00
CA PHE A 84 0.22 -13.38 19.02
C PHE A 84 0.17 -12.89 20.46
N PHE A 85 -0.31 -11.66 20.70
CA PHE A 85 -0.37 -10.99 22.00
C PHE A 85 0.97 -10.94 22.77
N LYS A 86 2.10 -11.07 22.06
CA LYS A 86 3.42 -10.88 22.67
C LYS A 86 3.69 -9.39 22.80
N SER A 87 3.99 -8.97 24.01
CA SER A 87 4.42 -7.61 24.32
C SER A 87 5.94 -7.55 24.39
N ILE A 88 6.53 -6.78 23.47
CA ILE A 88 7.97 -6.55 23.37
C ILE A 88 8.23 -5.10 23.79
N LYS A 89 9.24 -4.89 24.65
CA LYS A 89 9.65 -3.56 25.08
C LYS A 89 11.03 -3.23 24.54
N ILE A 90 11.12 -2.11 23.84
CA ILE A 90 12.36 -1.61 23.24
C ILE A 90 12.68 -0.27 23.88
N ARG A 91 13.80 -0.20 24.60
CA ARG A 91 14.35 1.06 25.12
C ARG A 91 15.22 1.70 24.05
N PHE A 92 15.10 3.01 23.88
CA PHE A 92 15.81 3.76 22.83
C PHE A 92 16.46 5.03 23.39
N GLN A 93 17.51 5.52 22.73
CA GLN A 93 18.05 6.88 22.97
C GLN A 93 17.39 7.89 22.04
N GLU A 94 17.29 7.57 20.75
CA GLU A 94 16.63 8.37 19.71
C GLU A 94 15.53 7.55 19.04
N LEU A 95 14.38 8.18 18.77
CA LEU A 95 13.25 7.59 18.06
C LEU A 95 12.92 8.42 16.81
N TYR A 96 12.89 7.76 15.65
CA TYR A 96 12.53 8.35 14.37
C TYR A 96 11.24 7.70 13.87
N VAL A 97 10.20 8.49 13.61
CA VAL A 97 8.87 8.02 13.24
C VAL A 97 8.50 8.56 11.87
N PHE A 98 8.30 7.65 10.91
CA PHE A 98 7.97 7.99 9.51
C PHE A 98 6.48 7.97 9.21
N ASP A 99 5.68 7.33 10.07
CA ASP A 99 4.22 7.33 10.00
C ASP A 99 3.65 6.96 11.38
N LEU A 100 2.42 7.44 11.67
CA LEU A 100 1.77 7.23 12.99
C LEU A 100 0.85 6.00 13.02
N GLU A 101 0.96 5.10 12.05
CA GLU A 101 0.07 3.94 11.96
C GLU A 101 0.25 2.98 13.13
N LYS A 102 -0.87 2.68 13.79
CA LYS A 102 -0.91 1.85 15.01
C LYS A 102 -0.09 2.42 16.18
N ILE A 103 0.30 3.70 16.15
CA ILE A 103 1.08 4.35 17.21
C ILE A 103 0.17 5.10 18.17
N THR A 104 0.44 4.96 19.47
CA THR A 104 -0.21 5.71 20.56
C THR A 104 0.83 6.29 21.51
N GLY A 105 0.47 7.33 22.26
CA GLY A 105 1.34 7.95 23.27
C GLY A 105 2.26 9.06 22.74
N LEU A 106 2.12 9.44 21.47
CA LEU A 106 2.72 10.66 20.93
C LEU A 106 1.66 11.76 20.86
N THR A 107 2.04 12.98 21.22
CA THR A 107 1.21 14.20 21.12
C THR A 107 1.27 14.79 19.72
N ALA A 108 1.12 13.93 18.71
CA ALA A 108 1.15 14.29 17.30
C ALA A 108 0.07 13.53 16.54
N GLU A 109 -0.48 14.18 15.52
CA GLU A 109 -1.47 13.63 14.61
C GLU A 109 -0.91 13.61 13.18
N GLU A 110 -1.25 12.58 12.42
CA GLU A 110 -0.89 12.50 11.01
C GLU A 110 -2.12 12.92 10.20
N ARG A 111 -2.04 14.08 9.58
CA ARG A 111 -3.08 14.58 8.69
C ARG A 111 -2.73 14.20 7.27
N VAL A 112 -3.62 13.44 6.62
CA VAL A 112 -3.49 13.07 5.21
C VAL A 112 -4.43 13.96 4.41
N GLU A 113 -3.91 14.62 3.38
CA GLU A 113 -4.70 15.48 2.48
C GLU A 113 -5.22 14.68 1.27
N GLU A 114 -4.37 13.80 0.72
CA GLU A 114 -4.66 13.07 -0.51
C GLU A 114 -4.14 11.63 -0.45
N TYR A 115 -4.97 10.72 -0.96
CA TYR A 115 -4.66 9.31 -1.17
C TYR A 115 -4.50 9.01 -2.66
N ILE A 116 -3.55 8.14 -2.97
CA ILE A 116 -3.57 7.35 -4.20
C ILE A 116 -4.37 6.09 -3.91
N VAL A 117 -5.39 5.84 -4.72
CA VAL A 117 -6.26 4.67 -4.60
C VAL A 117 -6.08 3.78 -5.81
N TYR A 118 -5.84 2.51 -5.56
CA TYR A 118 -5.76 1.47 -6.57
C TYR A 118 -6.92 0.49 -6.41
N ASP A 119 -7.88 0.54 -7.33
CA ASP A 119 -8.98 -0.42 -7.39
C ASP A 119 -8.61 -1.54 -8.37
N TRP A 120 -8.40 -2.75 -7.85
CA TRP A 120 -7.99 -3.91 -8.63
C TRP A 120 -9.19 -4.65 -9.18
N PHE A 121 -9.11 -5.06 -10.45
CA PHE A 121 -10.18 -5.76 -11.14
C PHE A 121 -9.69 -7.03 -11.82
N ASN A 122 -10.43 -8.11 -11.56
CA ASN A 122 -10.31 -9.37 -12.27
C ASN A 122 -11.12 -9.30 -13.57
N ILE A 123 -10.46 -9.54 -14.71
CA ILE A 123 -11.14 -9.65 -16.00
C ILE A 123 -11.64 -11.09 -16.16
N LYS A 124 -12.89 -11.33 -15.77
CA LYS A 124 -13.51 -12.67 -15.88
C LYS A 124 -13.79 -13.08 -17.32
N ARG A 125 -13.96 -12.10 -18.22
CA ARG A 125 -14.19 -12.35 -19.64
C ARG A 125 -13.55 -11.27 -20.49
N GLY A 126 -12.82 -11.69 -21.51
CA GLY A 126 -12.08 -10.76 -22.37
C GLY A 126 -10.71 -10.39 -21.82
N ALA A 127 -10.03 -11.27 -21.08
CA ALA A 127 -8.70 -11.00 -20.52
C ALA A 127 -7.60 -10.81 -21.59
N LYS A 128 -7.82 -11.31 -22.82
CA LYS A 128 -6.90 -11.16 -23.96
C LYS A 128 -6.92 -9.75 -24.54
N GLN A 129 -6.35 -8.80 -23.80
CA GLN A 129 -6.26 -7.40 -24.22
C GLN A 129 -4.84 -7.03 -24.65
N LYS A 130 -4.69 -6.43 -25.83
CA LYS A 130 -3.38 -5.96 -26.32
C LYS A 130 -2.93 -4.67 -25.61
N ILE A 131 -3.88 -3.80 -25.29
CA ILE A 131 -3.63 -2.53 -24.60
C ILE A 131 -2.96 -2.75 -23.24
N LYS A 132 -2.12 -1.79 -22.84
CA LYS A 132 -1.41 -1.81 -21.55
C LYS A 132 -1.95 -0.77 -20.57
N LYS A 133 -2.40 0.38 -21.08
CA LYS A 133 -2.97 1.45 -20.27
C LYS A 133 -3.97 2.27 -21.07
N ILE A 134 -4.93 2.84 -20.36
CA ILE A 134 -5.82 3.90 -20.82
C ILE A 134 -5.62 5.05 -19.83
N ASP A 135 -5.16 6.19 -20.34
CA ASP A 135 -5.09 7.44 -19.57
C ASP A 135 -6.39 8.21 -19.82
N HIS A 136 -6.94 8.86 -18.79
CA HIS A 136 -8.20 9.59 -18.88
C HIS A 136 -8.18 10.82 -17.97
N ASP A 137 -8.65 11.94 -18.50
CA ASP A 137 -8.73 13.22 -17.79
C ASP A 137 -10.05 13.33 -17.00
N SER A 138 -10.30 12.40 -16.08
CA SER A 138 -11.48 12.42 -15.20
C SER A 138 -11.09 12.85 -13.79
N SER A 139 -12.02 13.49 -13.10
CA SER A 139 -11.93 13.80 -11.66
C SER A 139 -11.77 12.59 -10.74
N PHE A 140 -12.04 11.35 -11.20
CA PHE A 140 -11.95 10.16 -10.36
C PHE A 140 -10.96 9.13 -10.88
N VAL A 141 -11.34 8.32 -11.87
CA VAL A 141 -10.42 7.31 -12.46
C VAL A 141 -9.57 7.99 -13.52
N HIS A 142 -8.31 8.24 -13.16
CA HIS A 142 -7.35 8.93 -14.01
C HIS A 142 -6.68 8.00 -15.01
N LYS A 143 -6.56 6.71 -14.66
CA LYS A 143 -6.02 5.71 -15.56
C LYS A 143 -6.49 4.30 -15.23
N LEU A 144 -6.51 3.46 -16.26
CA LEU A 144 -6.74 2.03 -16.16
C LEU A 144 -5.52 1.30 -16.74
N CYS A 145 -4.82 0.53 -15.91
CA CYS A 145 -3.59 -0.17 -16.27
C CYS A 145 -3.84 -1.68 -16.33
N PHE A 146 -3.44 -2.32 -17.42
CA PHE A 146 -3.60 -3.75 -17.66
C PHE A 146 -2.27 -4.47 -17.48
N TYR A 147 -2.26 -5.53 -16.68
CA TYR A 147 -1.08 -6.30 -16.33
C TYR A 147 -1.34 -7.80 -16.51
N PRO A 148 -0.32 -8.64 -16.78
CA PRO A 148 -0.48 -10.09 -16.84
C PRO A 148 -1.14 -10.62 -15.56
N SER A 149 -2.22 -11.37 -15.71
CA SER A 149 -3.01 -11.88 -14.59
C SER A 149 -2.13 -12.74 -13.68
N LYS A 150 -2.15 -12.41 -12.39
CA LYS A 150 -1.46 -13.19 -11.34
C LYS A 150 -2.28 -14.38 -10.85
N ARG A 151 -3.50 -14.56 -11.36
CA ARG A 151 -4.45 -15.61 -10.92
C ARG A 151 -4.28 -16.93 -11.65
N ILE A 152 -3.46 -16.96 -12.70
CA ILE A 152 -3.30 -18.12 -13.57
C ILE A 152 -1.84 -18.53 -13.49
N ASP A 153 -1.60 -19.76 -13.07
CA ASP A 153 -0.26 -20.31 -12.99
C ASP A 153 0.35 -20.44 -14.39
N GLY A 154 1.66 -20.18 -14.49
CA GLY A 154 2.39 -20.16 -15.76
C GLY A 154 2.52 -18.77 -16.38
N ASN A 155 3.41 -18.64 -17.37
CA ASN A 155 3.71 -17.35 -17.99
C ASN A 155 2.67 -16.98 -19.07
N HIS A 156 1.46 -16.64 -18.65
CA HIS A 156 0.36 -16.24 -19.55
C HIS A 156 0.30 -14.73 -19.77
N SER A 157 1.29 -14.17 -20.47
CA SER A 157 1.39 -12.73 -20.75
C SER A 157 0.21 -12.13 -21.53
N GLU A 158 -0.56 -12.97 -22.24
CA GLU A 158 -1.74 -12.54 -22.99
C GLU A 158 -2.99 -12.34 -22.12
N LEU A 159 -3.09 -13.04 -20.99
CA LEU A 159 -4.25 -12.97 -20.11
C LEU A 159 -3.98 -11.87 -19.09
N LYS A 160 -4.76 -10.80 -19.14
CA LYS A 160 -4.57 -9.64 -18.30
C LYS A 160 -5.70 -9.44 -17.31
N ASP A 161 -5.34 -8.89 -16.17
CA ASP A 161 -6.24 -8.19 -15.25
C ASP A 161 -5.93 -6.69 -15.31
N CYS A 162 -6.64 -5.86 -14.57
CA CYS A 162 -6.36 -4.43 -14.54
C CYS A 162 -6.53 -3.81 -13.15
N TYR A 163 -5.98 -2.61 -12.97
CA TYR A 163 -6.28 -1.74 -11.85
C TYR A 163 -6.61 -0.34 -12.34
N ALA A 164 -7.53 0.33 -11.67
CA ALA A 164 -7.76 1.76 -11.83
C ALA A 164 -6.92 2.51 -10.80
N LYS A 165 -6.27 3.61 -11.21
CA LYS A 165 -5.60 4.54 -10.29
C LYS A 165 -6.39 5.84 -10.23
N SER A 166 -6.65 6.27 -9.00
CA SER A 166 -7.36 7.49 -8.67
C SER A 166 -6.57 8.29 -7.65
N TYR A 167 -6.74 9.62 -7.66
CA TYR A 167 -6.29 10.50 -6.60
C TYR A 167 -7.54 11.02 -5.88
N ILE A 168 -7.63 10.80 -4.58
CA ILE A 168 -8.84 11.10 -3.80
C ILE A 168 -8.42 11.88 -2.57
N LYS A 169 -9.09 13.00 -2.31
CA LYS A 169 -8.88 13.76 -1.08
C LYS A 169 -9.34 12.97 0.13
N ALA A 170 -8.71 13.17 1.27
CA ALA A 170 -9.07 12.45 2.50
C ALA A 170 -10.54 12.69 2.92
N GLU A 171 -11.05 13.91 2.73
CA GLU A 171 -12.46 14.27 2.99
C GLU A 171 -13.47 13.56 2.07
N ASP A 172 -13.03 13.13 0.90
CA ASP A 172 -13.86 12.52 -0.13
C ASP A 172 -13.86 11.00 -0.07
N LEU A 173 -12.88 10.39 0.60
CA LEU A 173 -12.64 8.95 0.61
C LEU A 173 -13.87 8.14 1.10
N GLY A 174 -14.65 8.69 2.04
CA GLY A 174 -15.86 8.06 2.57
C GLY A 174 -17.12 8.27 1.73
N LYS A 175 -17.09 9.10 0.68
CA LYS A 175 -18.26 9.38 -0.15
C LYS A 175 -18.50 8.26 -1.16
N PHE A 176 -19.77 7.94 -1.42
CA PHE A 176 -20.14 6.85 -2.32
C PHE A 176 -19.60 7.00 -3.76
N GLU A 177 -19.44 8.24 -4.24
CA GLU A 177 -18.89 8.56 -5.57
C GLU A 177 -17.46 8.07 -5.76
N PHE A 178 -16.74 7.85 -4.66
CA PHE A 178 -15.36 7.36 -4.63
C PHE A 178 -15.27 5.90 -4.16
N SER A 179 -16.41 5.19 -4.06
CA SER A 179 -16.47 3.78 -3.66
C SER A 179 -15.90 2.82 -4.71
N GLU A 180 -15.66 1.57 -4.31
CA GLU A 180 -15.22 0.47 -5.20
C GLU A 180 -16.24 0.24 -6.33
N THR A 181 -17.53 0.41 -6.00
CA THR A 181 -18.63 0.28 -6.96
C THR A 181 -18.56 1.36 -8.02
N ALA A 182 -18.34 2.62 -7.61
CA ALA A 182 -18.16 3.74 -8.54
C ALA A 182 -16.92 3.53 -9.42
N ALA A 183 -15.81 3.04 -8.83
CA ALA A 183 -14.58 2.75 -9.57
C ALA A 183 -14.81 1.68 -10.65
N LYS A 184 -15.56 0.62 -10.33
CA LYS A 184 -15.94 -0.41 -11.29
C LYS A 184 -16.77 0.14 -12.45
N PHE A 185 -17.74 1.01 -12.17
CA PHE A 185 -18.55 1.65 -13.21
C PHE A 185 -17.72 2.57 -14.10
N ALA A 186 -16.85 3.39 -13.51
CA ALA A 186 -15.93 4.25 -14.24
C ALA A 186 -14.96 3.44 -15.12
N ALA A 187 -14.32 2.40 -14.59
CA ALA A 187 -13.46 1.51 -15.36
C ALA A 187 -14.21 0.82 -16.51
N THR A 188 -15.44 0.35 -16.26
CA THR A 188 -16.28 -0.27 -17.29
C THR A 188 -16.65 0.73 -18.40
N LYS A 189 -16.89 1.99 -18.06
CA LYS A 189 -17.14 3.07 -19.01
C LYS A 189 -15.92 3.30 -19.90
N LEU A 190 -14.72 3.43 -19.31
CA LEU A 190 -13.47 3.58 -20.06
C LEU A 190 -13.20 2.43 -21.03
N ILE A 191 -13.48 1.19 -20.60
CA ILE A 191 -13.38 -0.01 -21.44
C ILE A 191 -14.30 0.09 -22.67
N LYS A 192 -15.54 0.54 -22.47
CA LYS A 192 -16.52 0.71 -23.56
C LYS A 192 -16.10 1.81 -24.54
N GLU A 193 -15.67 2.96 -24.02
CA GLU A 193 -15.23 4.10 -24.83
C GLU A 193 -13.99 3.79 -25.67
N ASN A 194 -13.09 2.95 -25.15
CA ASN A 194 -11.91 2.46 -25.87
C ASN A 194 -12.20 1.23 -26.74
N ASN A 195 -13.48 0.88 -26.97
CA ASN A 195 -13.91 -0.25 -27.80
C ASN A 195 -13.31 -1.60 -27.41
N LEU A 196 -12.94 -1.79 -26.14
CA LEU A 196 -12.43 -3.06 -25.64
C LEU A 196 -13.58 -4.05 -25.49
N LYS A 197 -13.42 -5.23 -26.10
CA LYS A 197 -14.44 -6.28 -26.15
C LYS A 197 -13.88 -7.62 -25.69
N GLY A 198 -14.79 -8.50 -25.31
CA GLY A 198 -14.50 -9.88 -25.01
C GLY A 198 -14.42 -10.77 -26.25
N PRO A 199 -14.37 -12.10 -26.06
CA PRO A 199 -14.25 -13.05 -27.15
C PRO A 199 -15.48 -13.03 -28.07
N LEU A 200 -15.26 -13.46 -29.30
CA LEU A 200 -16.33 -13.75 -30.26
C LEU A 200 -17.07 -15.01 -29.83
N ARG A 201 -18.40 -14.97 -29.89
CA ARG A 201 -19.25 -16.16 -29.78
C ARG A 201 -20.23 -16.20 -30.95
N ARG A 202 -20.47 -17.41 -31.44
CA ARG A 202 -21.47 -17.67 -32.46
C ARG A 202 -22.82 -17.95 -31.79
N PHE A 203 -23.86 -17.27 -32.22
CA PHE A 203 -25.25 -17.55 -31.88
C PHE A 203 -26.00 -17.80 -33.19
N GLY A 204 -26.27 -19.07 -33.48
CA GLY A 204 -26.85 -19.48 -34.76
C GLY A 204 -25.94 -19.17 -35.95
N SER A 205 -26.45 -18.43 -36.94
CA SER A 205 -25.69 -17.97 -38.11
C SER A 205 -24.84 -16.72 -37.85
N SER A 206 -25.07 -15.99 -36.75
CA SER A 206 -24.42 -14.71 -36.47
C SER A 206 -23.28 -14.83 -35.45
N THR A 207 -22.28 -13.98 -35.59
CA THR A 207 -21.16 -13.89 -34.63
C THR A 207 -21.22 -12.57 -33.89
N HIS A 208 -21.19 -12.63 -32.56
CA HIS A 208 -21.26 -11.47 -31.68
C HIS A 208 -20.01 -11.40 -30.81
N ARG A 209 -19.47 -10.18 -30.61
CA ARG A 209 -18.46 -9.96 -29.57
C ARG A 209 -19.14 -9.78 -28.22
N LEU A 210 -18.70 -10.55 -27.24
CA LEU A 210 -19.18 -10.40 -25.88
C LEU A 210 -18.60 -9.14 -25.22
N ASN A 211 -19.27 -8.64 -24.19
CA ASN A 211 -18.73 -7.59 -23.35
C ASN A 211 -17.59 -8.13 -22.47
N LEU A 212 -16.58 -7.28 -22.25
CA LEU A 212 -15.59 -7.50 -21.22
C LEU A 212 -16.27 -7.38 -19.84
N ILE A 213 -15.99 -8.32 -18.93
CA ILE A 213 -16.54 -8.33 -17.58
C ILE A 213 -15.42 -8.08 -16.58
N LEU A 214 -15.59 -7.02 -15.79
CA LEU A 214 -14.77 -6.73 -14.61
C LEU A 214 -15.47 -7.24 -13.33
N GLU A 215 -14.67 -7.78 -12.43
CA GLU A 215 -15.04 -8.03 -11.04
C GLU A 215 -14.04 -7.32 -10.15
N HIS A 216 -14.53 -6.57 -9.16
CA HIS A 216 -13.65 -5.92 -8.19
C HIS A 216 -12.99 -6.98 -7.32
N ASP A 217 -11.69 -6.87 -7.12
CA ASP A 217 -10.87 -7.78 -6.32
C ASP A 217 -10.60 -7.17 -4.95
N ARG A 218 -9.88 -6.04 -4.92
CA ARG A 218 -9.49 -5.33 -3.71
C ARG A 218 -9.18 -3.87 -4.01
N ARG A 219 -9.09 -3.08 -2.94
CA ARG A 219 -8.70 -1.67 -2.96
C ARG A 219 -7.47 -1.47 -2.09
N ASP A 220 -6.43 -0.87 -2.65
CA ASP A 220 -5.23 -0.47 -1.92
C ASP A 220 -5.15 1.06 -1.79
N LEU A 221 -4.79 1.55 -0.60
CA LEU A 221 -4.72 2.98 -0.27
C LEU A 221 -3.29 3.36 0.08
N TYR A 222 -2.77 4.40 -0.56
CA TYR A 222 -1.45 4.95 -0.29
C TYR A 222 -1.55 6.44 0.04
N LYS A 223 -0.96 6.84 1.16
CA LYS A 223 -0.90 8.25 1.59
C LYS A 223 0.10 8.99 0.70
N LYS A 224 -0.35 10.02 -0.03
CA LYS A 224 0.50 10.79 -0.96
C LYS A 224 0.97 12.11 -0.36
N GLN A 225 0.06 12.86 0.23
CA GLN A 225 0.35 14.12 0.90
C GLN A 225 -0.09 14.00 2.35
N LYS A 226 0.89 14.03 3.26
CA LYS A 226 0.66 13.93 4.69
C LYS A 226 1.58 14.87 5.45
N GLU A 227 1.08 15.37 6.56
CA GLU A 227 1.79 16.27 7.45
C GLU A 227 1.60 15.81 8.90
N PHE A 228 2.60 16.05 9.73
CA PHE A 228 2.49 15.83 11.17
C PHE A 228 2.12 17.13 11.87
N ILE A 229 1.00 17.10 12.58
CA ILE A 229 0.55 18.20 13.43
C ILE A 229 0.95 17.84 14.86
N VAL A 230 1.85 18.63 15.43
CA VAL A 230 2.34 18.43 16.81
C VAL A 230 1.51 19.30 17.74
N ASN A 231 0.71 18.65 18.59
CA ASN A 231 -0.22 19.33 19.50
C ASN A 231 0.49 19.85 20.76
N GLU A 232 1.54 19.15 21.21
CA GLU A 232 2.38 19.52 22.34
C GLU A 232 3.85 19.20 22.04
N SER A 233 4.79 19.90 22.68
CA SER A 233 6.22 19.69 22.45
C SER A 233 6.62 18.23 22.64
N LEU A 234 7.09 17.60 21.57
CA LEU A 234 7.65 16.26 21.65
C LEU A 234 8.95 16.27 22.45
N PRO A 235 9.28 15.17 23.14
CA PRO A 235 10.61 14.99 23.73
C PRO A 235 11.71 15.22 22.69
N PRO A 236 12.85 15.85 23.06
CA PRO A 236 13.87 16.29 22.11
C PRO A 236 14.58 15.14 21.36
N ASN A 237 14.38 13.91 21.80
CA ASN A 237 14.93 12.70 21.22
C ASN A 237 13.93 11.93 20.34
N ILE A 238 12.74 12.50 20.07
CA ILE A 238 11.73 11.95 19.17
C ILE A 238 11.61 12.86 17.95
N PHE A 239 11.76 12.27 16.76
CA PHE A 239 11.78 12.97 15.49
C PHE A 239 10.68 12.40 14.58
N LEU A 240 9.82 13.25 14.03
CA LEU A 240 8.83 12.88 13.01
C LEU A 240 9.40 13.24 11.62
N LEU A 241 9.35 12.31 10.65
CA LEU A 241 10.05 12.40 9.34
C LEU A 241 9.18 12.05 8.12
#